data_AF-A0A259F645-F1
#
_entry.id   AF-A0A259F645-F1
#
_cell.length_a   1.000
_cell.length_b   1.000
_cell.length_c   1.000
_cell.angle_alpha   90.00
_cell.angle_beta   90.00
_cell.angle_gamma   90.00
#
_symmetry.space_group_name_H-M   'P 1'
#
loop_
_entity.id
_entity.type
_entity.pdbx_description
1 polymer ?
#
loop_
_entity_poly.entity_id
_entity_poly.type
_entity_poly.pdbx_seq_one_letter_code
_entity_poly.pdbx_strand_id
1 'polypeptide(L)'
;MSDVQRDKQFWELADSFIQLANSHLNEVKPSKVSASALFAASRFNAFLISASAASKEQLMTEKEAAIAYFLEQYEAMLRENIDEHLARYDQPDS
;
A
#
# COMPACT_ATOMS: atom_id res chain seq x y z
N MET A 1 11.34 11.27 -0.01
CA MET A 1 9.92 11.32 0.36
C MET A 1 9.86 11.49 1.87
N SER A 2 9.04 12.41 2.40
CA SER A 2 8.87 12.56 3.86
C SER A 2 8.00 11.42 4.40
N ASP A 3 8.20 11.02 5.65
CA ASP A 3 7.32 10.06 6.32
C ASP A 3 5.86 10.53 6.23
N VAL A 4 4.97 9.63 5.83
CA VAL A 4 3.55 9.94 5.68
C VAL A 4 2.92 10.04 7.06
N GLN A 5 2.39 11.21 7.40
CA GLN A 5 1.59 11.38 8.61
C GLN A 5 0.29 10.59 8.47
N ARG A 6 0.06 9.61 9.33
CA ARG A 6 -1.18 8.81 9.38
C ARG A 6 -2.30 9.57 10.11
N ASP A 7 -2.69 10.70 9.53
CA ASP A 7 -3.80 11.51 10.02
C ASP A 7 -5.17 10.94 9.62
N LYS A 8 -6.25 11.64 9.97
CA LYS A 8 -7.61 11.22 9.64
C LYS A 8 -7.81 11.00 8.13
N GLN A 9 -7.24 11.85 7.29
CA GLN A 9 -7.41 11.75 5.84
C GLN A 9 -6.71 10.53 5.29
N PHE A 10 -5.52 10.19 5.80
CA PHE A 10 -4.82 8.97 5.45
C PHE A 10 -5.70 7.72 5.68
N TRP A 11 -6.32 7.62 6.85
CA TRP A 11 -7.18 6.48 7.19
C TRP A 11 -8.44 6.44 6.34
N GLU A 12 -9.11 7.57 6.12
CA GLU A 12 -10.30 7.64 5.24
C GLU A 12 -9.96 7.20 3.80
N LEU A 13 -8.79 7.56 3.29
CA LEU A 13 -8.32 7.11 1.98
C LEU A 13 -8.03 5.61 1.97
N ALA A 14 -7.30 5.10 2.97
CA ALA A 14 -7.00 3.66 3.08
C ALA A 14 -8.29 2.83 3.13
N ASP A 15 -9.26 3.24 3.95
CA ASP A 15 -10.57 2.60 4.06
C ASP A 15 -11.33 2.61 2.73
N SER A 16 -11.26 3.70 1.96
CA SER A 16 -11.91 3.77 0.66
C SER A 16 -11.36 2.73 -0.33
N PHE A 17 -10.05 2.45 -0.31
CA PHE A 17 -9.44 1.40 -1.13
C PHE A 17 -9.87 0.00 -0.68
N ILE A 18 -9.94 -0.22 0.64
CA ILE A 18 -10.41 -1.49 1.22
C ILE A 18 -11.88 -1.73 0.89
N GLN A 19 -12.73 -0.71 1.00
CA GLN A 19 -14.16 -0.79 0.63
C GLN A 19 -14.33 -1.19 -0.83
N LEU A 20 -13.55 -0.59 -1.74
CA LEU A 20 -13.57 -0.96 -3.15
C LEU A 20 -13.12 -2.40 -3.36
N ALA A 21 -12.02 -2.83 -2.74
CA ALA A 21 -11.57 -4.22 -2.82
C ALA A 21 -12.64 -5.20 -2.31
N ASN A 22 -13.28 -4.89 -1.18
CA ASN A 22 -14.34 -5.70 -0.59
C ASN A 22 -15.57 -5.81 -1.50
N SER A 23 -15.91 -4.74 -2.24
CA SER A 23 -17.04 -4.77 -3.18
C SER A 23 -16.89 -5.83 -4.27
N HIS A 24 -15.66 -6.18 -4.64
CA HIS A 24 -15.36 -7.20 -5.65
C HIS A 24 -15.41 -8.65 -5.11
N LEU A 25 -15.38 -8.86 -3.79
CA LEU A 25 -15.31 -10.20 -3.19
C LEU A 25 -16.59 -11.03 -3.36
N ASN A 26 -17.70 -10.39 -3.74
CA ASN A 26 -18.95 -11.08 -4.06
C ASN A 26 -18.85 -11.92 -5.35
N GLU A 27 -17.98 -11.53 -6.28
CA GLU A 27 -17.89 -12.11 -7.63
C GLU A 27 -16.49 -12.66 -7.94
N VAL A 28 -15.45 -12.15 -7.27
CA VAL A 28 -14.06 -12.43 -7.57
C VAL A 28 -13.37 -13.06 -6.37
N LYS A 29 -12.58 -14.11 -6.62
CA LYS A 29 -11.81 -14.80 -5.57
C LYS A 29 -10.89 -13.82 -4.82
N PRO A 30 -10.78 -13.95 -3.47
CA PRO A 30 -9.93 -13.07 -2.66
C PRO A 30 -8.49 -12.94 -3.16
N SER A 31 -7.87 -14.04 -3.60
CA SER A 31 -6.51 -14.03 -4.13
C SER A 31 -6.35 -13.15 -5.38
N LYS A 32 -7.36 -13.11 -6.26
CA LYS A 32 -7.33 -12.27 -7.46
C LYS A 32 -7.59 -10.81 -7.11
N VAL A 33 -8.48 -10.52 -6.17
CA VAL A 33 -8.72 -9.15 -5.68
C VAL A 33 -7.46 -8.59 -5.01
N SER A 34 -6.85 -9.36 -4.11
CA SER A 34 -5.60 -9.00 -3.42
C SER A 34 -4.45 -8.72 -4.40
N ALA A 35 -4.19 -9.63 -5.35
CA ALA A 35 -3.17 -9.43 -6.37
C ALA A 35 -3.45 -8.20 -7.25
N SER A 36 -4.71 -7.92 -7.54
CA SER A 36 -5.12 -6.76 -8.34
C SER A 36 -4.95 -5.45 -7.56
N ALA A 37 -5.24 -5.44 -6.26
CA ALA A 37 -5.01 -4.29 -5.38
C ALA A 37 -3.51 -3.97 -5.27
N LEU A 38 -2.66 -4.98 -5.09
CA LEU A 38 -1.20 -4.81 -5.09
C LEU A 38 -0.69 -4.22 -6.41
N PHE A 39 -1.18 -4.72 -7.55
CA PHE A 39 -0.81 -4.19 -8.86
C PHE A 39 -1.36 -2.77 -9.11
N ALA A 40 -2.55 -2.44 -8.59
CA ALA A 40 -3.09 -1.08 -8.68
C ALA A 40 -2.23 -0.08 -7.89
N ALA A 41 -1.85 -0.44 -6.66
CA ALA A 41 -0.95 0.37 -5.84
C ALA A 41 0.40 0.60 -6.52
N SER A 42 0.99 -0.45 -7.11
CA SER A 42 2.29 -0.32 -7.81
C SER A 42 2.20 0.60 -9.04
N ARG A 43 1.11 0.53 -9.82
CA ARG A 43 0.87 1.43 -10.95
C ARG A 43 0.73 2.88 -10.52
N PHE A 44 -0.01 3.13 -9.44
CA PHE A 44 -0.18 4.47 -8.90
C PHE A 44 1.15 5.05 -8.41
N ASN A 45 1.92 4.27 -7.63
CA ASN A 45 3.22 4.71 -7.14
C ASN A 45 4.22 4.94 -8.29
N ALA A 46 4.25 4.07 -9.31
CA ALA A 46 5.10 4.27 -10.48
C ALA A 46 4.75 5.55 -11.26
N PHE A 47 3.46 5.89 -11.35
CA PHE A 47 3.01 7.16 -11.91
C PHE A 47 3.52 8.35 -11.10
N LEU A 48 3.41 8.32 -9.77
CA LEU A 48 3.91 9.40 -8.89
C LEU A 48 5.42 9.61 -9.04
N ILE A 49 6.21 8.53 -9.06
CA ILE A 49 7.65 8.60 -9.28
C ILE A 49 7.94 9.28 -10.62
N SER A 50 7.29 8.82 -11.69
CA SER A 50 7.49 9.39 -13.03
C SER A 50 7.05 10.85 -13.11
N ALA A 51 5.93 11.21 -12.48
CA ALA A 51 5.40 12.57 -12.48
C ALA A 51 6.25 13.54 -11.64
N SER A 52 7.00 13.05 -10.66
CA SER A 52 7.90 13.85 -9.83
C SER A 52 9.26 14.15 -10.47
N ALA A 53 9.64 13.41 -11.51
CA ALA A 53 10.92 13.60 -12.20
C ALA A 53 10.84 14.72 -13.25
N ALA A 54 11.81 15.64 -13.25
CA ALA A 54 11.88 16.73 -14.23
C ALA A 54 12.43 16.28 -15.59
N SER A 55 13.14 15.16 -15.65
CA SER A 55 13.64 14.57 -16.89
C SER A 55 13.74 13.05 -16.83
N LYS A 56 13.95 12.43 -17.99
CA LYS A 56 14.20 11.00 -18.11
C LYS A 56 15.47 10.59 -17.35
N GLU A 57 16.52 11.41 -17.42
CA GLU A 57 17.81 11.16 -16.76
C GLU A 57 17.66 11.20 -15.24
N GLN A 58 16.87 12.15 -14.72
CA GLN A 58 16.54 12.20 -13.30
C GLN A 58 15.76 10.95 -12.88
N LEU A 59 14.71 10.59 -13.64
CA LEU A 59 13.93 9.38 -13.37
C LEU A 59 14.82 8.12 -13.35
N MET A 60 15.73 7.98 -14.31
CA MET A 60 16.66 6.86 -14.36
C MET A 60 17.59 6.79 -13.15
N THR A 61 18.00 7.95 -12.63
CA THR A 61 18.90 8.06 -11.47
C THR A 61 18.16 7.76 -10.16
N GLU A 62 16.92 8.23 -10.02
CA GLU A 62 16.17 8.17 -8.76
C GLU A 62 15.25 6.94 -8.64
N LYS A 63 14.94 6.25 -9.75
CA LYS A 63 13.93 5.17 -9.76
C LYS A 63 14.19 4.07 -8.72
N GLU A 64 15.43 3.60 -8.60
CA GLU A 64 15.73 2.46 -7.72
C GLU A 64 15.57 2.84 -6.25
N ALA A 65 15.98 4.05 -5.87
CA ALA A 65 15.79 4.56 -4.52
C ALA A 65 14.29 4.75 -4.19
N ALA A 66 13.51 5.26 -5.15
CA ALA A 66 12.07 5.41 -4.96
C ALA A 66 11.35 4.04 -4.86
N ILE A 67 11.73 3.06 -5.68
CA ILE A 67 11.21 1.69 -5.61
C ILE A 67 11.54 1.06 -4.24
N ALA A 68 12.80 1.16 -3.80
CA ALA A 68 13.22 0.62 -2.50
C ALA A 68 12.39 1.21 -1.36
N TYR A 69 12.18 2.53 -1.35
CA TYR A 69 11.34 3.19 -0.36
C TYR A 69 9.92 2.60 -0.32
N PHE A 70 9.24 2.45 -1.46
CA PHE A 70 7.87 1.91 -1.46
C PHE A 70 7.81 0.44 -1.02
N LEU A 71 8.83 -0.36 -1.33
CA LEU A 71 8.90 -1.75 -0.88
C LEU A 71 9.10 -1.83 0.64
N GLU A 72 10.00 -1.02 1.20
CA GLU A 72 10.23 -0.93 2.65
C GLU A 72 8.96 -0.50 3.40
N GLN A 73 8.27 0.54 2.90
CA GLN A 73 7.02 1.00 3.48
C GLN A 73 5.91 -0.06 3.43
N TYR A 74 5.77 -0.74 2.30
CA TYR A 74 4.78 -1.83 2.16
C TYR A 74 5.07 -2.98 3.12
N GLU A 75 6.34 -3.40 3.22
CA GLU A 75 6.75 -4.46 4.14
C GLU A 75 6.47 -4.08 5.60
N ALA A 76 6.84 -2.86 6.01
CA ALA A 76 6.60 -2.37 7.37
C ALA A 76 5.11 -2.37 7.72
N MET A 77 4.26 -1.82 6.84
CA MET A 77 2.81 -1.81 7.04
C MET A 77 2.21 -3.21 7.05
N LEU A 78 2.65 -4.11 6.17
CA LEU A 78 2.13 -5.48 6.13
C LEU A 78 2.47 -6.23 7.42
N ARG A 79 3.69 -6.07 7.93
CA ARG A 79 4.10 -6.65 9.22
C ARG A 79 3.27 -6.11 10.37
N GLU A 80 3.10 -4.80 10.46
CA GLU A 80 2.26 -4.15 11.46
C GLU A 80 0.83 -4.71 11.48
N ASN A 81 0.19 -4.81 10.31
CA ASN A 81 -1.17 -5.37 10.21
C ASN A 81 -1.24 -6.85 10.64
N ILE A 82 -0.24 -7.66 10.29
CA ILE A 82 -0.17 -9.07 10.71
C ILE A 82 0.03 -9.16 12.22
N ASP A 83 0.93 -8.36 12.78
CA ASP A 83 1.22 -8.34 14.22
C ASP A 83 -0.02 -7.90 15.02
N GLU A 84 -0.81 -6.95 14.52
CA GLU A 84 -2.10 -6.59 15.10
C GLU A 84 -3.10 -7.76 15.11
N HIS A 85 -3.16 -8.54 14.03
CA HIS A 85 -4.00 -9.73 13.98
C HIS A 85 -3.51 -10.80 14.96
N LEU A 86 -2.20 -11.02 15.06
CA LEU A 86 -1.60 -11.97 16.01
C LEU A 86 -1.88 -11.57 17.46
N ALA A 87 -1.72 -10.30 17.80
CA ALA A 87 -1.99 -9.80 19.15
C ALA A 87 -3.45 -10.03 19.61
N ARG A 88 -4.41 -10.05 18.67
CA ARG A 88 -5.81 -10.38 18.98
C ARG A 88 -6.04 -11.86 19.29
N TYR A 89 -5.21 -12.77 18.78
CA TYR A 89 -5.28 -14.20 19.13
C TYR A 89 -4.72 -14.49 20.53
N ASP A 90 -3.76 -13.69 20.99
CA ASP A 90 -3.14 -13.83 22.31
C ASP A 90 -3.96 -13.18 23.43
N GLN A 91 -5.02 -12.44 23.09
CA GLN A 91 -6.01 -11.96 24.03
C GLN A 91 -7.16 -12.98 24.09
N PRO A 92 -7.31 -13.75 25.19
CA PRO A 92 -8.49 -14.59 25.37
C PRO A 92 -9.72 -13.68 25.36
N ASP A 93 -10.74 -14.05 24.59
CA ASP A 93 -12.05 -13.39 24.63
C ASP A 93 -12.43 -13.08 26.09
N SER A 94 -12.59 -11.80 26.41
CA SER A 94 -13.22 -11.35 27.66
C SER A 94 -14.71 -11.63 27.65
#